data_AF-A0A7Y5M8Q7-F1
#
_entry.id   AF-A0A7Y5M8Q7-F1
#
_cell.length_a   1.000
_cell.length_b   1.000
_cell.length_c   1.000
_cell.angle_alpha   90.00
_cell.angle_beta   90.00
_cell.angle_gamma   90.00
#
_symmetry.space_group_name_H-M   'P 1'
#
loop_
_entity.id
_entity.type
_entity.pdbx_description
1 polymer ?
#
loop_
_entity_poly.entity_id
_entity_poly.type
_entity_poly.pdbx_seq_one_letter_code
_entity_poly.pdbx_strand_id
1 'polypeptide(L)'
;MDTPLQFYPRNPAAPVADAACATDPIVGNRVELQLLTTLKCNLKCSYCSLGVGDVLGSQVHVEYSMDQLVAFAERHLVGKEVYVTFYGGEPTLNRPMMIEVMQRFPHWRYQLQTNGTLLDDLPEWVLAKLSNVLISIDGGEATTDGYRGRGIYRQVLKNLRQTRDQIGGSVTARVTWGNPATTFDELDGLVEDDSPFDYLYWQFVADEMYEGDSVERRKAVLVQLIDRFFASTDKLYPLIPLMGMVRNKVLPGRAQELYAGRTQCR
;
A
#
# COMPACT_ATOMS: atom_id res chain seq x y z
N MET A 1 -18.13 0.87 27.39
CA MET A 1 -19.41 1.54 27.13
C MET A 1 -19.63 1.44 25.64
N ASP A 2 -20.52 0.56 25.20
CA ASP A 2 -20.88 0.40 23.78
C ASP A 2 -21.60 1.67 23.31
N THR A 3 -20.97 2.40 22.39
CA THR A 3 -21.64 3.50 21.70
C THR A 3 -22.46 2.90 20.56
N PRO A 4 -23.80 3.02 20.55
CA PRO A 4 -24.63 2.45 19.51
C PRO A 4 -24.35 3.14 18.17
N LEU A 5 -24.30 2.34 17.10
CA LEU A 5 -24.14 2.79 15.71
C LEU A 5 -25.27 3.76 15.35
N GLN A 6 -24.94 5.02 15.10
CA GLN A 6 -25.89 6.03 14.68
C GLN A 6 -25.68 6.32 13.19
N PHE A 7 -26.59 5.82 12.35
CA PHE A 7 -26.60 6.10 10.92
C PHE A 7 -27.26 7.47 10.68
N TYR A 8 -26.57 8.35 9.95
CA TYR A 8 -27.17 9.60 9.48
C TYR A 8 -28.20 9.32 8.36
N PRO A 9 -29.28 10.10 8.28
CA PRO A 9 -30.34 9.85 7.29
C PRO A 9 -29.82 10.00 5.86
N ARG A 10 -30.33 9.12 4.97
CA ARG A 10 -30.05 9.12 3.52
C ARG A 10 -30.15 10.54 2.95
N ASN A 11 -29.15 10.94 2.18
CA ASN A 11 -29.33 11.99 1.19
C ASN A 11 -30.38 11.49 0.18
N PRO A 12 -31.52 12.19 -0.05
CA PRO A 12 -32.55 11.70 -0.96
C PRO A 12 -31.95 11.40 -2.33
N ALA A 13 -32.24 10.18 -2.80
CA ALA A 13 -31.64 9.59 -3.99
C ALA A 13 -31.64 10.58 -5.17
N ALA A 14 -30.45 10.90 -5.68
CA ALA A 14 -30.33 11.52 -6.98
C ALA A 14 -31.00 10.60 -8.02
N PRO A 15 -31.77 11.15 -8.96
CA PRO A 15 -32.51 10.34 -9.93
C PRO A 15 -31.54 9.46 -10.72
N VAL A 16 -31.83 8.16 -10.72
CA VAL A 16 -31.09 7.18 -11.51
C VAL A 16 -31.48 7.39 -12.97
N ALA A 17 -30.61 8.04 -13.73
CA ALA A 17 -30.83 8.26 -15.16
C ALA A 17 -30.92 6.92 -15.89
N ASP A 18 -32.00 6.79 -16.69
CA ASP A 18 -32.33 5.63 -17.50
C ASP A 18 -31.26 5.33 -18.56
N ALA A 19 -31.07 4.03 -18.78
CA ALA A 19 -30.14 3.45 -19.71
C ALA A 19 -30.60 3.62 -21.17
N ALA A 20 -29.94 4.51 -21.92
CA ALA A 20 -29.91 4.42 -23.38
C ALA A 20 -28.59 5.01 -23.91
N CYS A 21 -27.79 4.17 -24.55
CA CYS A 21 -26.58 4.51 -25.30
C CYS A 21 -25.41 5.11 -24.48
N ALA A 22 -25.09 4.55 -23.32
CA ALA A 22 -23.89 4.94 -22.58
C ALA A 22 -22.72 4.07 -22.99
N THR A 23 -21.77 4.65 -23.72
CA THR A 23 -20.37 4.18 -23.74
C THR A 23 -19.96 3.80 -22.32
N ASP A 24 -19.29 2.66 -22.16
CA ASP A 24 -18.77 2.22 -20.87
C ASP A 24 -18.04 3.38 -20.17
N PRO A 25 -18.49 3.81 -18.96
CA PRO A 25 -17.91 4.97 -18.28
C PRO A 25 -16.45 4.74 -17.86
N ILE A 26 -16.00 3.48 -17.84
CA ILE A 26 -14.63 3.10 -17.49
C ILE A 26 -13.87 2.78 -18.78
N VAL A 27 -12.90 3.64 -19.11
CA VAL A 27 -12.00 3.41 -20.23
C VAL A 27 -11.04 2.26 -19.91
N GLY A 28 -11.09 1.21 -20.72
CA GLY A 28 -10.23 0.02 -20.56
C GLY A 28 -10.83 -1.05 -19.65
N ASN A 29 -10.07 -2.13 -19.44
CA ASN A 29 -10.57 -3.32 -18.74
C ASN A 29 -10.02 -3.48 -17.32
N ARG A 30 -9.05 -2.65 -16.91
CA ARG A 30 -8.42 -2.71 -15.58
C ARG A 30 -8.88 -1.54 -14.74
N VAL A 31 -9.29 -1.82 -13.51
CA VAL A 31 -9.73 -0.83 -12.52
C VAL A 31 -8.92 -1.00 -11.25
N GLU A 32 -8.40 0.11 -10.73
CA GLU A 32 -7.69 0.14 -9.45
C GLU A 32 -8.51 0.95 -8.44
N LEU A 33 -8.92 0.29 -7.36
CA LEU A 33 -9.66 0.89 -6.26
C LEU A 33 -8.72 1.04 -5.07
N GLN A 34 -8.62 2.25 -4.54
CA GLN A 34 -7.95 2.53 -3.27
C GLN A 34 -9.06 2.62 -2.21
N LEU A 35 -9.17 1.63 -1.34
CA LEU A 35 -10.18 1.61 -0.29
C LEU A 35 -9.56 2.10 1.01
N LEU A 36 -9.94 3.31 1.39
CA LEU A 36 -9.65 3.87 2.70
C LEU A 36 -10.44 3.05 3.72
N THR A 37 -9.80 2.35 4.65
CA THR A 37 -10.53 1.49 5.60
C THR A 37 -10.83 2.20 6.93
N THR A 38 -9.96 3.12 7.34
CA THR A 38 -10.09 3.91 8.57
C THR A 38 -9.13 5.11 8.54
N LEU A 39 -9.44 6.18 9.26
CA LEU A 39 -8.49 7.24 9.59
C LEU A 39 -7.70 6.97 10.89
N LYS A 40 -8.05 5.92 11.65
CA LYS A 40 -7.34 5.57 12.88
C LYS A 40 -6.01 4.88 12.55
N CYS A 41 -4.96 5.23 13.29
CA CYS A 41 -3.67 4.58 13.21
C CYS A 41 -3.17 4.29 14.65
N ASN A 42 -2.48 3.18 14.82
CA ASN A 42 -1.83 2.82 16.09
C ASN A 42 -0.42 3.44 16.24
N LEU A 43 0.10 4.09 15.19
CA LEU A 43 1.36 4.83 15.21
C LEU A 43 1.11 6.34 15.05
N LYS A 44 2.10 7.14 15.46
CA LYS A 44 2.09 8.62 15.35
C LYS A 44 3.32 9.07 14.58
N CYS A 45 3.40 8.72 13.29
CA CYS A 45 4.61 8.98 12.51
C CYS A 45 4.80 10.48 12.31
N SER A 46 6.03 10.98 12.45
CA SER A 46 6.29 12.43 12.51
C SER A 46 5.99 13.17 11.21
N TYR A 47 6.05 12.50 10.05
CA TYR A 47 5.77 13.08 8.72
C TYR A 47 4.38 12.72 8.18
N CYS A 48 3.54 12.02 8.94
CA CYS A 48 2.28 11.50 8.42
C CYS A 48 1.30 12.63 8.10
N SER A 49 0.95 12.81 6.83
CA SER A 49 -0.04 13.80 6.39
C SER A 49 -1.45 13.49 6.89
N LEU A 50 -1.79 12.22 7.12
CA LEU A 50 -3.03 11.82 7.81
C LEU A 50 -3.01 12.16 9.31
N GLY A 51 -1.85 12.55 9.84
CA GLY A 51 -1.63 13.02 11.22
C GLY A 51 -1.83 14.52 11.41
N VAL A 52 -1.89 15.31 10.32
CA VAL A 52 -1.84 16.77 10.34
C VAL A 52 -3.12 17.36 9.72
N GLY A 53 -3.88 18.12 10.52
CA GLY A 53 -5.06 18.87 10.08
C GLY A 53 -6.40 18.35 10.61
N ASP A 54 -7.42 19.21 10.55
CA ASP A 54 -8.82 19.00 10.98
C ASP A 54 -9.54 17.80 10.32
N VAL A 55 -8.86 17.04 9.46
CA VAL A 55 -9.34 15.80 8.83
C VAL A 55 -9.42 14.65 9.84
N LEU A 56 -8.54 14.61 10.85
CA LEU A 56 -8.61 13.63 11.94
C LEU A 56 -9.82 13.82 12.86
N GLY A 57 -10.34 15.05 12.96
CA GLY A 57 -11.48 15.39 13.80
C GLY A 57 -12.84 15.24 13.10
N SER A 58 -12.88 15.31 11.77
CA SER A 58 -14.14 15.47 11.03
C SER A 58 -14.67 14.21 10.34
N GLN A 59 -13.84 13.21 10.01
CA GLN A 59 -14.28 12.03 9.24
C GLN A 59 -13.63 10.72 9.71
N VAL A 60 -13.97 10.23 10.89
CA VAL A 60 -13.41 8.98 11.46
C VAL A 60 -13.78 7.72 10.65
N HIS A 61 -14.73 7.81 9.72
CA HIS A 61 -15.33 6.69 9.02
C HIS A 61 -15.43 6.90 7.50
N VAL A 62 -15.33 5.78 6.78
CA VAL A 62 -15.64 5.68 5.36
C VAL A 62 -17.12 5.98 5.17
N GLU A 63 -17.46 6.99 4.37
CA GLU A 63 -18.84 7.49 4.25
C GLU A 63 -19.77 6.61 3.41
N TYR A 64 -19.26 5.52 2.81
CA TYR A 64 -20.07 4.59 2.02
C TYR A 64 -20.27 3.25 2.75
N SER A 65 -21.47 2.67 2.59
CA SER A 65 -21.78 1.32 3.08
C SER A 65 -21.23 0.24 2.15
N MET A 66 -21.05 -0.96 2.68
CA MET A 66 -20.67 -2.12 1.87
C MET A 66 -21.67 -2.40 0.74
N ASP A 67 -22.97 -2.16 0.97
CA ASP A 67 -23.99 -2.31 -0.09
C ASP A 67 -23.83 -1.28 -1.21
N GLN A 68 -23.37 -0.05 -0.91
CA GLN A 68 -23.06 0.94 -1.96
C GLN A 68 -21.87 0.50 -2.80
N LEU A 69 -20.84 -0.08 -2.18
CA LEU A 69 -19.70 -0.64 -2.91
C LEU A 69 -20.14 -1.82 -3.81
N VAL A 70 -21.01 -2.69 -3.30
CA VAL A 70 -21.59 -3.80 -4.08
C VAL A 70 -22.39 -3.26 -5.27
N ALA A 71 -23.31 -2.32 -5.05
CA ALA A 71 -24.11 -1.74 -6.13
C ALA A 71 -23.24 -1.05 -7.19
N PHE A 72 -22.18 -0.35 -6.78
CA PHE A 72 -21.20 0.23 -7.71
C PHE A 72 -20.47 -0.86 -8.52
N ALA A 73 -20.00 -1.91 -7.86
CA ALA A 73 -19.29 -3.00 -8.50
C ALA A 73 -20.16 -3.76 -9.51
N GLU A 74 -21.39 -4.10 -9.16
CA GLU A 74 -22.34 -4.79 -10.03
C GLU A 74 -22.72 -3.93 -11.25
N ARG A 75 -22.81 -2.61 -11.07
CA ARG A 75 -23.17 -1.69 -12.16
C ARG A 75 -22.01 -1.41 -13.11
N HIS A 76 -20.78 -1.31 -12.61
CA HIS A 76 -19.67 -0.73 -13.37
C HIS A 76 -18.45 -1.63 -13.56
N LEU A 77 -18.29 -2.67 -12.73
CA LEU A 77 -17.05 -3.46 -12.68
C LEU A 77 -17.22 -4.89 -13.20
N VAL A 78 -18.42 -5.28 -13.62
CA VAL A 78 -18.66 -6.60 -14.22
C VAL A 78 -17.81 -6.77 -15.48
N GLY A 79 -17.05 -7.87 -15.53
CA GLY A 79 -16.14 -8.17 -16.64
C GLY A 79 -14.81 -7.39 -16.61
N LYS A 80 -14.58 -6.53 -15.59
CA LYS A 80 -13.32 -5.80 -15.41
C LYS A 80 -12.35 -6.58 -14.52
N GLU A 81 -11.06 -6.38 -14.76
CA GLU A 81 -10.01 -6.77 -13.82
C GLU A 81 -9.88 -5.72 -12.73
N VAL A 82 -10.29 -6.08 -11.50
CA VAL A 82 -10.29 -5.15 -10.37
C VAL A 82 -9.15 -5.46 -9.41
N TYR A 83 -8.36 -4.43 -9.13
CA TYR A 83 -7.31 -4.42 -8.12
C TYR A 83 -7.75 -3.50 -6.97
N VAL A 84 -7.79 -4.04 -5.76
CA VAL A 84 -8.12 -3.28 -4.56
C VAL A 84 -6.86 -3.12 -3.72
N THR A 85 -6.57 -1.90 -3.31
CA THR A 85 -5.54 -1.61 -2.31
C THR A 85 -6.23 -1.12 -1.05
N PHE A 86 -6.07 -1.85 0.04
CA PHE A 86 -6.48 -1.37 1.37
C PHE A 86 -5.44 -0.38 1.89
N TYR A 87 -5.88 0.83 2.22
CA TYR A 87 -5.02 1.90 2.74
C TYR A 87 -5.77 2.74 3.80
N GLY A 88 -5.08 3.68 4.44
CA GLY A 88 -5.67 4.62 5.39
C GLY A 88 -4.73 5.03 6.50
N GLY A 89 -5.25 5.15 7.72
CA GLY A 89 -4.44 5.23 8.93
C GLY A 89 -3.65 3.94 9.12
N GLU A 90 -4.24 2.92 9.74
CA GLU A 90 -3.73 1.56 9.72
C GLU A 90 -4.85 0.58 9.35
N PRO A 91 -4.83 0.00 8.13
CA PRO A 91 -5.94 -0.82 7.68
C PRO A 91 -6.19 -2.07 8.50
N THR A 92 -5.15 -2.66 9.07
CA THR A 92 -5.28 -3.84 9.93
C THR A 92 -5.99 -3.57 11.26
N LEU A 93 -6.31 -2.30 11.59
CA LEU A 93 -7.24 -1.98 12.69
C LEU A 93 -8.71 -2.22 12.31
N ASN A 94 -9.05 -2.18 11.01
CA ASN A 94 -10.40 -2.44 10.51
C ASN A 94 -10.46 -3.75 9.71
N ARG A 95 -9.95 -4.84 10.32
CA ARG A 95 -10.02 -6.20 9.76
C ARG A 95 -11.42 -6.63 9.32
N PRO A 96 -12.51 -6.33 10.06
CA PRO A 96 -13.85 -6.73 9.64
C PRO A 96 -14.22 -6.21 8.25
N MET A 97 -13.92 -4.95 7.94
CA MET A 97 -14.20 -4.36 6.63
C MET A 97 -13.36 -4.99 5.52
N MET A 98 -12.06 -5.24 5.76
CA MET A 98 -11.20 -5.95 4.79
C MET A 98 -11.73 -7.34 4.49
N ILE A 99 -12.09 -8.10 5.52
CA ILE A 99 -12.64 -9.45 5.42
C ILE A 99 -13.95 -9.44 4.64
N GLU A 100 -14.87 -8.51 4.95
CA GLU A 100 -16.15 -8.40 4.26
C GLU A 100 -15.96 -8.10 2.77
N VAL A 101 -15.10 -7.13 2.41
CA VAL A 101 -14.76 -6.83 1.01
C VAL A 101 -14.19 -8.07 0.32
N MET A 102 -13.26 -8.78 0.94
CA MET A 102 -12.63 -9.98 0.38
C MET A 102 -13.61 -11.14 0.18
N GLN A 103 -14.62 -11.27 1.04
CA GLN A 103 -15.67 -12.28 0.94
C GLN A 103 -16.70 -11.93 -0.13
N ARG A 104 -17.10 -10.65 -0.23
CA ARG A 104 -18.08 -10.17 -1.22
C ARG A 104 -17.53 -10.19 -2.65
N PHE A 105 -16.24 -9.94 -2.83
CA PHE A 105 -15.62 -9.87 -4.17
C PHE A 105 -14.50 -10.90 -4.34
N PRO A 106 -14.81 -12.21 -4.30
CA PRO A 106 -13.79 -13.23 -4.14
C PRO A 106 -12.77 -13.29 -5.28
N HIS A 107 -13.14 -12.80 -6.47
CA HIS A 107 -12.34 -12.83 -7.69
C HIS A 107 -11.46 -11.61 -7.93
N TRP A 108 -11.56 -10.57 -7.09
CA TRP A 108 -10.70 -9.39 -7.21
C TRP A 108 -9.29 -9.70 -6.72
N ARG A 109 -8.33 -8.86 -7.10
CA ARG A 109 -6.94 -8.91 -6.64
C ARG A 109 -6.74 -7.88 -5.53
N TYR A 110 -6.12 -8.28 -4.42
CA TYR A 110 -5.97 -7.40 -3.25
C TYR A 110 -4.51 -7.05 -2.96
N GLN A 111 -4.29 -5.83 -2.50
CA GLN A 111 -3.03 -5.34 -1.95
C GLN A 111 -3.31 -4.67 -0.61
N LEU A 112 -2.29 -4.65 0.25
CA LEU A 112 -2.37 -4.02 1.57
C LEU A 112 -1.23 -3.03 1.75
N GLN A 113 -1.55 -1.78 2.07
CA GLN A 113 -0.60 -0.79 2.57
C GLN A 113 -0.75 -0.71 4.09
N THR A 114 0.28 -1.08 4.83
CA THR A 114 0.24 -1.19 6.29
C THR A 114 1.56 -0.77 6.91
N ASN A 115 1.55 -0.40 8.18
CA ASN A 115 2.75 -0.24 8.98
C ASN A 115 3.33 -1.60 9.46
N GLY A 116 2.62 -2.71 9.25
CA GLY A 116 3.10 -4.07 9.52
C GLY A 116 3.05 -4.53 10.98
N THR A 117 2.65 -3.66 11.92
CA THR A 117 2.69 -3.97 13.36
C THR A 117 1.62 -4.95 13.84
N LEU A 118 0.58 -5.18 13.04
CA LEU A 118 -0.54 -6.10 13.33
C LEU A 118 -0.74 -7.13 12.20
N LEU A 119 0.29 -7.34 11.38
CA LEU A 119 0.20 -8.23 10.22
C LEU A 119 0.00 -9.70 10.65
N ASP A 120 0.61 -10.09 11.77
CA ASP A 120 0.54 -11.41 12.41
C ASP A 120 -0.84 -11.76 12.97
N ASP A 121 -1.72 -10.78 13.16
CA ASP A 121 -3.10 -10.99 13.57
C ASP A 121 -4.05 -11.30 12.40
N LEU A 122 -3.60 -11.15 11.14
CA LEU A 122 -4.46 -11.41 10.00
C LEU A 122 -4.70 -12.91 9.82
N PRO A 123 -5.95 -13.33 9.49
CA PRO A 123 -6.21 -14.72 9.16
C PRO A 123 -5.35 -15.18 7.98
N GLU A 124 -4.85 -16.42 8.03
CA GLU A 124 -4.02 -17.00 6.97
C GLU A 124 -4.66 -16.90 5.58
N TRP A 125 -5.98 -17.14 5.47
CA TRP A 125 -6.68 -17.03 4.19
C TRP A 125 -6.73 -15.59 3.64
N VAL A 126 -6.67 -14.57 4.51
CA VAL A 126 -6.56 -13.16 4.10
C VAL A 126 -5.16 -12.91 3.55
N LEU A 127 -4.13 -13.34 4.28
CA LEU A 127 -2.72 -13.21 3.86
C LEU A 127 -2.46 -13.90 2.51
N ALA A 128 -2.98 -15.13 2.33
CA ALA A 128 -2.87 -15.90 1.09
C ALA A 128 -3.55 -15.19 -0.10
N LYS A 129 -4.48 -14.29 0.20
CA LYS A 129 -5.24 -13.50 -0.76
C LYS A 129 -4.70 -12.07 -0.93
N LEU A 130 -3.50 -11.77 -0.45
CA LEU A 130 -2.80 -10.53 -0.75
C LEU A 130 -1.79 -10.79 -1.86
N SER A 131 -1.99 -10.12 -3.00
CA SER A 131 -1.07 -10.15 -4.15
C SER A 131 0.17 -9.28 -3.95
N ASN A 132 0.09 -8.28 -3.08
CA ASN A 132 1.24 -7.50 -2.64
C ASN A 132 0.96 -6.88 -1.26
N VAL A 133 1.93 -6.94 -0.35
CA VAL A 133 1.89 -6.25 0.94
C VAL A 133 2.97 -5.18 0.95
N LEU A 134 2.55 -3.92 0.91
CA LEU A 134 3.43 -2.76 1.00
C LEU A 134 3.58 -2.36 2.47
N ILE A 135 4.74 -2.65 3.03
CA ILE A 135 5.07 -2.39 4.42
C ILE A 135 5.78 -1.06 4.52
N SER A 136 5.27 -0.20 5.38
CA SER A 136 5.80 1.13 5.57
C SER A 136 7.04 1.06 6.50
N ILE A 137 8.24 1.14 5.92
CA ILE A 137 9.55 1.02 6.58
C ILE A 137 10.54 1.95 5.87
N ASP A 138 11.19 2.87 6.60
CA ASP A 138 11.83 4.05 5.98
C ASP A 138 13.35 3.95 5.82
N GLY A 139 13.92 2.77 6.08
CA GLY A 139 15.35 2.50 6.09
C GLY A 139 15.71 1.57 7.25
N GLY A 140 16.92 1.73 7.78
CA GLY A 140 17.40 0.97 8.94
C GLY A 140 16.61 1.22 10.23
N GLU A 141 16.99 0.51 11.31
CA GLU A 141 16.31 0.60 12.61
C GLU A 141 16.25 2.04 13.14
N ALA A 142 17.36 2.77 13.13
CA ALA A 142 17.42 4.13 13.63
C ALA A 142 16.49 5.09 12.86
N THR A 143 16.48 4.98 11.53
CA THR A 143 15.64 5.82 10.66
C THR A 143 14.16 5.48 10.84
N THR A 144 13.81 4.20 10.76
CA THR A 144 12.42 3.74 10.90
C THR A 144 11.88 4.09 12.29
N ASP A 145 12.64 3.84 13.35
CA ASP A 145 12.21 4.12 14.71
C ASP A 145 12.12 5.62 15.00
N GLY A 146 13.03 6.41 14.43
CA GLY A 146 13.02 7.87 14.53
C GLY A 146 11.75 8.48 13.95
N TYR A 147 11.22 7.90 12.87
CA TYR A 147 10.00 8.37 12.24
C TYR A 147 8.72 7.78 12.80
N ARG A 148 8.71 6.48 13.11
CA ARG A 148 7.48 5.71 13.37
C ARG A 148 7.28 5.34 14.84
N GLY A 149 8.33 5.48 15.65
CA GLY A 149 8.35 5.15 17.07
C GLY A 149 9.38 4.08 17.41
N ARG A 150 9.85 4.08 18.65
CA ARG A 150 10.87 3.15 19.15
C ARG A 150 10.41 1.69 19.04
N GLY A 151 11.26 0.84 18.49
CA GLY A 151 11.08 -0.61 18.37
C GLY A 151 10.22 -1.06 17.19
N ILE A 152 9.75 -0.15 16.35
CA ILE A 152 8.85 -0.46 15.24
C ILE A 152 9.57 -1.29 14.18
N TYR A 153 10.81 -0.96 13.85
CA TYR A 153 11.59 -1.73 12.88
C TYR A 153 11.65 -3.22 13.22
N ARG A 154 12.01 -3.54 14.48
CA ARG A 154 12.12 -4.92 14.96
C ARG A 154 10.76 -5.62 15.00
N GLN A 155 9.71 -4.92 15.43
CA GLN A 155 8.35 -5.46 15.48
C GLN A 155 7.86 -5.84 14.07
N VAL A 156 8.09 -4.97 13.08
CA VAL A 156 7.71 -5.21 11.68
C VAL A 156 8.43 -6.43 11.11
N LEU A 157 9.76 -6.51 11.27
CA LEU A 157 10.53 -7.66 10.78
C LEU A 157 10.11 -8.96 11.45
N LYS A 158 9.81 -8.94 12.75
CA LYS A 158 9.30 -10.10 13.48
C LYS A 158 7.98 -10.59 12.87
N ASN A 159 7.01 -9.70 12.70
CA ASN A 159 5.69 -10.04 12.19
C ASN A 159 5.73 -10.53 10.74
N LEU A 160 6.59 -9.91 9.92
CA LEU A 160 6.82 -10.38 8.56
C LEU A 160 7.41 -11.78 8.53
N ARG A 161 8.44 -12.07 9.33
CA ARG A 161 9.01 -13.43 9.38
C ARG A 161 8.00 -14.49 9.82
N GLN A 162 7.01 -14.13 10.64
CA GLN A 162 5.95 -15.05 11.07
C GLN A 162 4.86 -15.28 10.02
N THR A 163 4.67 -14.32 9.10
CA THR A 163 3.56 -14.33 8.13
C THR A 163 4.01 -14.52 6.68
N ARG A 164 5.31 -14.42 6.39
CA ARG A 164 5.85 -14.38 5.03
C ARG A 164 5.44 -15.57 4.17
N ASP A 165 5.42 -16.78 4.76
CA ASP A 165 5.03 -18.01 4.05
C ASP A 165 3.52 -18.13 3.80
N GLN A 166 2.72 -17.34 4.52
CA GLN A 166 1.26 -17.29 4.37
C GLN A 166 0.83 -16.22 3.36
N ILE A 167 1.70 -15.25 3.03
CA ILE A 167 1.39 -14.20 2.07
C ILE A 167 1.44 -14.80 0.66
N GLY A 168 0.33 -14.66 -0.09
CA GLY A 168 0.23 -15.27 -1.42
C GLY A 168 1.10 -14.60 -2.48
N GLY A 169 1.32 -13.29 -2.37
CA GLY A 169 2.13 -12.52 -3.31
C GLY A 169 3.42 -11.98 -2.70
N SER A 170 3.85 -10.82 -3.18
CA SER A 170 5.09 -10.20 -2.72
C SER A 170 4.95 -9.35 -1.47
N VAL A 171 6.06 -9.14 -0.78
CA VAL A 171 6.22 -8.11 0.24
C VAL A 171 7.14 -7.02 -0.29
N THR A 172 6.66 -5.77 -0.28
CA THR A 172 7.41 -4.59 -0.71
C THR A 172 7.75 -3.71 0.49
N ALA A 173 9.03 -3.44 0.73
CA ALA A 173 9.46 -2.36 1.61
C ALA A 173 9.09 -1.03 0.96
N ARG A 174 8.18 -0.28 1.58
CA ARG A 174 7.75 1.05 1.14
C ARG A 174 8.44 2.10 2.00
N VAL A 175 9.44 2.73 1.40
CA VAL A 175 10.30 3.74 2.01
C VAL A 175 9.76 5.14 1.70
N THR A 176 9.51 5.93 2.74
CA THR A 176 9.31 7.37 2.58
C THR A 176 10.62 8.07 2.90
N TRP A 177 11.35 8.48 1.86
CA TRP A 177 12.65 9.13 2.00
C TRP A 177 12.44 10.56 2.52
N GLY A 178 12.58 10.70 3.83
CA GLY A 178 12.51 11.96 4.58
C GLY A 178 13.86 12.45 5.10
N ASN A 179 14.79 11.51 5.34
CA ASN A 179 16.01 11.78 6.08
C ASN A 179 17.19 11.91 5.09
N PRO A 180 17.91 13.04 5.06
CA PRO A 180 19.15 13.14 4.29
C PRO A 180 20.24 12.18 4.79
N ALA A 181 20.11 11.63 6.00
CA ALA A 181 21.02 10.62 6.55
C ALA A 181 20.65 9.17 6.19
N THR A 182 19.50 8.91 5.55
CA THR A 182 19.20 7.57 5.00
C THR A 182 20.27 7.22 3.98
N THR A 183 20.95 6.11 4.18
CA THR A 183 22.04 5.66 3.29
C THR A 183 21.54 4.61 2.31
N PHE A 184 22.24 4.44 1.18
CA PHE A 184 21.92 3.33 0.28
C PHE A 184 22.15 1.98 0.93
N ASP A 185 23.14 1.86 1.81
CA ASP A 185 23.42 0.60 2.52
C ASP A 185 22.25 0.19 3.43
N GLU A 186 21.58 1.16 4.06
CA GLU A 186 20.34 0.89 4.81
C GLU A 186 19.19 0.39 3.92
N LEU A 187 19.13 0.86 2.67
CA LEU A 187 18.09 0.46 1.71
C LEU A 187 18.43 -0.89 1.07
N ASP A 188 19.70 -1.14 0.78
CA ASP A 188 20.20 -2.42 0.29
C ASP A 188 19.92 -3.51 1.32
N GLY A 189 20.18 -3.25 2.60
CA GLY A 189 19.88 -4.17 3.70
C GLY A 189 18.40 -4.54 3.84
N LEU A 190 17.47 -3.73 3.30
CA LEU A 190 16.05 -4.09 3.25
C LEU A 190 15.76 -5.13 2.16
N VAL A 191 16.65 -5.41 1.22
CA VAL A 191 16.44 -6.34 0.10
C VAL A 191 17.60 -7.32 -0.10
N GLU A 192 18.45 -7.49 0.92
CA GLU A 192 19.45 -8.55 1.00
C GLU A 192 18.79 -9.95 1.09
N ASP A 193 19.58 -10.99 0.83
CA ASP A 193 19.07 -12.37 0.69
C ASP A 193 18.37 -12.92 1.96
N ASP A 194 18.65 -12.36 3.14
CA ASP A 194 18.03 -12.74 4.43
C ASP A 194 16.85 -11.84 4.84
N SER A 195 16.51 -10.85 4.01
CA SER A 195 15.41 -9.93 4.22
C SER A 195 14.06 -10.59 3.90
N PRO A 196 12.99 -10.31 4.69
CA PRO A 196 11.65 -10.76 4.35
C PRO A 196 11.00 -9.99 3.20
N PHE A 197 11.67 -8.97 2.63
CA PHE A 197 11.15 -8.16 1.53
C PHE A 197 11.63 -8.66 0.18
N ASP A 198 10.70 -8.77 -0.77
CA ASP A 198 11.03 -9.13 -2.15
C ASP A 198 11.45 -7.89 -2.95
N TYR A 199 10.89 -6.72 -2.63
CA TYR A 199 11.09 -5.48 -3.38
C TYR A 199 11.23 -4.27 -2.48
N LEU A 200 11.86 -3.23 -3.02
CA LEU A 200 11.88 -1.91 -2.41
C LEU A 200 11.18 -0.92 -3.36
N TYR A 201 10.22 -0.18 -2.81
CA TYR A 201 9.62 0.99 -3.43
C TYR A 201 9.89 2.20 -2.56
N TRP A 202 10.25 3.33 -3.19
CA TRP A 202 10.61 4.54 -2.47
C TRP A 202 9.89 5.76 -3.05
N GLN A 203 9.61 6.72 -2.19
CA GLN A 203 9.07 8.03 -2.56
C GLN A 203 9.66 9.09 -1.61
N PHE A 204 9.89 10.32 -2.08
CA PHE A 204 10.25 11.42 -1.18
C PHE A 204 9.06 11.82 -0.29
N VAL A 205 9.32 12.26 0.94
CA VAL A 205 8.31 12.93 1.79
C VAL A 205 7.81 14.20 1.07
N ALA A 206 6.52 14.51 1.22
CA ALA A 206 5.91 15.73 0.68
C ALA A 206 6.59 17.01 1.22
N ASP A 207 6.65 18.05 0.41
CA ASP A 207 7.60 19.17 0.51
C ASP A 207 7.63 19.97 1.83
N GLU A 208 6.60 19.90 2.69
CA GLU A 208 6.49 20.76 3.88
C GLU A 208 7.49 20.45 5.00
N MET A 209 8.22 19.33 4.95
CA MET A 209 9.21 18.96 5.99
C MET A 209 10.68 19.30 5.64
N TYR A 210 10.94 19.93 4.50
CA TYR A 210 12.30 20.23 4.06
C TYR A 210 12.58 21.74 4.05
N GLU A 211 13.17 22.26 5.13
CA GLU A 211 13.77 23.60 5.11
C GLU A 211 15.11 23.58 4.34
N GLY A 212 15.28 24.48 3.36
CA GLY A 212 16.57 24.77 2.71
C GLY A 212 16.97 23.89 1.52
N ASP A 213 18.27 23.57 1.46
CA ASP A 213 19.17 22.91 0.46
C ASP A 213 18.71 21.51 -0.08
N SER A 214 17.40 21.25 -0.02
CA SER A 214 16.75 19.97 -0.21
C SER A 214 16.68 19.52 -1.67
N VAL A 215 16.61 20.46 -2.62
CA VAL A 215 16.51 20.15 -4.05
C VAL A 215 17.84 19.64 -4.60
N GLU A 216 18.94 20.29 -4.27
CA GLU A 216 20.30 19.91 -4.65
C GLU A 216 20.67 18.54 -4.08
N ARG A 217 20.31 18.28 -2.82
CA ARG A 217 20.50 16.96 -2.20
C ARG A 217 19.63 15.88 -2.84
N ARG A 218 18.37 16.15 -3.15
CA ARG A 218 17.50 15.22 -3.91
C ARG A 218 18.09 14.89 -5.28
N LYS A 219 18.60 15.90 -6.00
CA LYS A 219 19.31 15.69 -7.28
C LYS A 219 20.54 14.81 -7.10
N ALA A 220 21.35 15.03 -6.06
CA ALA A 220 22.52 14.21 -5.78
C ALA A 220 22.16 12.74 -5.48
N VAL A 221 21.11 12.49 -4.71
CA VAL A 221 20.59 11.14 -4.46
C VAL A 221 20.09 10.49 -5.75
N LEU A 222 19.32 11.22 -6.57
CA LEU A 222 18.83 10.73 -7.85
C LEU A 222 19.97 10.34 -8.81
N VAL A 223 21.02 11.16 -8.89
CA VAL A 223 22.21 10.84 -9.71
C VAL A 223 22.87 9.56 -9.23
N GLN A 224 23.11 9.42 -7.92
CA GLN A 224 23.71 8.20 -7.36
C GLN A 224 22.84 6.95 -7.59
N LEU A 225 21.52 7.09 -7.51
CA LEU A 225 20.60 6.00 -7.81
C LEU A 225 20.62 5.60 -9.29
N ILE A 226 20.66 6.58 -10.20
CA ILE A 226 20.79 6.35 -11.64
C ILE A 226 22.11 5.60 -11.91
N ASP A 227 23.21 6.08 -11.35
CA ASP A 227 24.52 5.46 -11.52
C ASP A 227 24.54 4.02 -11.00
N ARG A 228 24.03 3.75 -9.79
CA ARG A 228 23.92 2.39 -9.25
C ARG A 228 22.99 1.49 -10.06
N PHE A 229 21.87 2.03 -10.54
CA PHE A 229 20.92 1.27 -11.37
C PHE A 229 21.53 0.83 -12.70
N PHE A 230 22.38 1.67 -13.31
CA PHE A 230 23.07 1.36 -14.56
C PHE A 230 24.47 0.73 -14.39
N ALA A 231 24.98 0.60 -13.16
CA ALA A 231 26.32 0.06 -12.87
C ALA A 231 26.46 -1.45 -13.11
N SER A 232 25.36 -2.20 -13.17
CA SER A 232 25.35 -3.65 -13.35
C SER A 232 24.43 -4.04 -14.49
N THR A 233 24.96 -4.74 -15.49
CA THR A 233 24.20 -5.28 -16.63
C THR A 233 23.61 -6.66 -16.35
N ASP A 234 24.15 -7.37 -15.35
CA ASP A 234 23.87 -8.79 -15.11
C ASP A 234 22.84 -8.99 -13.98
N LYS A 235 22.65 -7.97 -13.13
CA LYS A 235 21.63 -7.90 -12.08
C LYS A 235 21.01 -6.52 -12.08
N LEU A 236 19.68 -6.46 -12.08
CA LEU A 236 18.97 -5.20 -11.92
C LEU A 236 19.05 -4.73 -10.48
N TYR A 237 19.44 -3.47 -10.28
CA TYR A 237 19.34 -2.84 -8.96
C TYR A 237 17.86 -2.79 -8.52
N PRO A 238 17.53 -3.22 -7.29
CA PRO A 238 16.14 -3.35 -6.84
C PRO A 238 15.43 -2.00 -6.68
N LEU A 239 16.17 -0.90 -6.79
CA LEU A 239 15.68 0.46 -6.69
C LEU A 239 15.63 1.11 -8.08
N ILE A 240 14.43 1.36 -8.60
CA ILE A 240 14.26 2.01 -9.91
C ILE A 240 14.26 3.53 -9.69
N PRO A 241 15.28 4.29 -10.15
CA PRO A 241 15.32 5.75 -10.02
C PRO A 241 14.45 6.47 -11.05
N LEU A 242 14.02 5.75 -12.09
CA LEU A 242 13.18 6.28 -13.14
C LEU A 242 11.74 6.33 -12.61
N MET A 243 11.35 7.49 -12.06
CA MET A 243 9.95 7.86 -11.87
C MET A 243 9.17 7.53 -13.17
N GLY A 244 8.42 6.42 -13.16
CA GLY A 244 7.45 6.11 -14.22
C GLY A 244 7.76 4.99 -15.22
N MET A 245 8.79 4.14 -15.07
CA MET A 245 8.99 3.01 -16.02
C MET A 245 8.95 1.62 -15.40
N VAL A 246 7.75 1.02 -15.47
CA VAL A 246 7.45 -0.39 -15.79
C VAL A 246 8.16 -1.48 -14.96
N ARG A 247 7.60 -1.77 -13.78
CA ARG A 247 7.94 -2.96 -12.95
C ARG A 247 7.85 -4.29 -13.73
N ASN A 248 6.97 -4.39 -14.72
CA ASN A 248 6.71 -5.65 -15.46
C ASN A 248 7.73 -5.99 -16.57
N LYS A 249 8.68 -5.11 -16.91
CA LYS A 249 9.61 -5.37 -18.04
C LYS A 249 11.03 -5.73 -17.64
N VAL A 250 11.42 -5.50 -16.38
CA VAL A 250 12.85 -5.55 -16.01
C VAL A 250 13.24 -6.78 -15.21
N LEU A 251 12.28 -7.46 -14.55
CA LEU A 251 12.49 -8.72 -13.83
C LEU A 251 11.48 -9.80 -14.26
N PRO A 252 11.56 -10.33 -15.49
CA PRO A 252 10.59 -11.30 -16.01
C PRO A 252 10.53 -12.60 -15.20
N GLY A 253 11.62 -13.01 -14.54
CA GLY A 253 11.64 -14.20 -13.67
C GLY A 253 10.86 -14.04 -12.37
N ARG A 254 10.66 -12.81 -11.89
CA ARG A 254 9.83 -12.52 -10.72
C ARG A 254 8.36 -12.24 -11.07
N ALA A 255 8.00 -12.24 -12.36
CA ALA A 255 6.63 -12.06 -12.84
C ALA A 255 5.74 -13.32 -12.65
N GLN A 256 6.31 -14.43 -12.16
CA GLN A 256 5.58 -15.64 -11.78
C GLN A 256 5.19 -15.62 -10.29
N GLU A 257 4.64 -14.53 -9.80
CA GLU A 257 4.03 -14.52 -8.46
C GLU A 257 2.68 -15.26 -8.51
N LEU A 258 2.49 -16.21 -7.59
CA LEU A 258 1.31 -17.05 -7.48
C LEU A 258 0.27 -16.44 -6.54
N TYR A 259 -0.68 -15.66 -7.06
CA TYR A 259 -1.84 -15.21 -6.31
C TYR A 259 -2.95 -16.26 -6.30
N ALA A 260 -3.35 -16.76 -5.13
CA ALA A 260 -4.42 -17.77 -4.98
C ALA A 260 -4.24 -18.97 -5.96
N GLY A 261 -3.00 -19.42 -6.16
CA GLY A 261 -2.64 -20.49 -7.09
C GLY A 261 -2.60 -20.11 -8.58
N ARG A 262 -2.61 -18.81 -8.92
CA ARG A 262 -2.59 -18.29 -10.31
C ARG A 262 -1.46 -17.28 -10.52
N THR A 263 -0.86 -17.23 -11.71
CA THR A 263 0.20 -16.27 -12.05
C THR A 263 -0.32 -14.84 -12.18
N GLN A 264 0.49 -13.85 -11.78
CA GLN A 264 0.20 -12.41 -11.95
C GLN A 264 -0.19 -12.01 -13.38
N CYS A 265 0.40 -12.65 -14.39
CA CYS A 265 0.05 -12.45 -15.79
C CYS A 265 -1.03 -13.45 -16.23
N ARG A 266 -2.28 -13.03 -16.17
CA ARG A 266 -3.34 -13.38 -17.13
C ARG A 266 -4.18 -12.14 -17.32
#